data_AF-A0A973EJ60-F1
#
_entry.id   AF-A0A973EJ60-F1
#
_cell.length_a   1.000
_cell.length_b   1.000
_cell.length_c   1.000
_cell.angle_alpha   90.00
_cell.angle_beta   90.00
_cell.angle_gamma   90.00
#
_symmetry.space_group_name_H-M   'P 1'
#
loop_
_entity.id
_entity.type
_entity.pdbx_description
1 polymer ?
#
loop_
_entity_poly.entity_id
_entity_poly.type
_entity_poly.pdbx_seq_one_letter_code
_entity_poly.pdbx_strand_id
1 'polypeptide(L)'
;MKIFLFIFLSLLVSYIAKNQTVIEMTHPGDANLVLLVVDKPEDADIVVYKTDKKEEYEEWNCKWKFKKWGFSNFSVYLTKSTEDSLLHDDDMGIQYNIQGRVFFTDKKEEAGYKTPGFQLEGVLRRVSTNDSPESKQSKAKAAENDEKQGEKDEE
;
A
#
# COMPACT_ATOMS: atom_id res chain seq x y z
N MET A 1 -36.31 -21.71 -2.35
CA MET A 1 -36.32 -20.37 -3.00
C MET A 1 -35.68 -19.27 -2.16
N LYS A 2 -35.99 -19.11 -0.87
CA LYS A 2 -35.45 -18.01 -0.04
C LYS A 2 -33.91 -17.97 0.05
N ILE A 3 -33.26 -19.14 0.12
CA ILE A 3 -31.79 -19.25 0.18
C ILE A 3 -31.12 -18.77 -1.12
N PHE A 4 -31.67 -19.11 -2.29
CA PHE A 4 -31.16 -18.66 -3.59
C PHE A 4 -31.24 -17.14 -3.75
N LEU A 5 -32.31 -16.51 -3.23
CA LEU A 5 -32.44 -15.06 -3.23
C LEU A 5 -31.37 -14.38 -2.37
N PHE A 6 -31.05 -14.96 -1.20
CA PHE A 6 -30.00 -14.45 -0.31
C PHE A 6 -28.60 -14.58 -0.94
N ILE A 7 -28.31 -15.70 -1.60
CA ILE A 7 -27.04 -15.90 -2.32
C ILE A 7 -26.91 -14.91 -3.49
N PHE A 8 -28.00 -14.70 -4.24
CA PHE A 8 -27.98 -13.74 -5.33
C PHE A 8 -27.78 -12.29 -4.83
N LEU A 9 -28.44 -11.92 -3.74
CA LEU A 9 -28.30 -10.60 -3.13
C LEU A 9 -26.90 -10.38 -2.56
N SER A 10 -26.29 -11.39 -1.93
CA SER A 10 -24.92 -11.26 -1.39
C SER A 10 -23.86 -11.13 -2.49
N LEU A 11 -24.05 -11.82 -3.62
CA LEU A 11 -23.20 -11.68 -4.81
C LEU A 11 -23.32 -10.28 -5.43
N LEU A 12 -24.53 -9.70 -5.46
CA LEU A 12 -24.76 -8.35 -5.98
C LEU A 12 -24.09 -7.28 -5.11
N VAL A 13 -24.18 -7.40 -3.78
CA VAL A 13 -23.53 -6.46 -2.85
C VAL A 13 -22.00 -6.54 -2.95
N SER A 14 -21.46 -7.74 -3.15
CA SER A 14 -20.01 -7.95 -3.32
C SER A 14 -19.47 -7.30 -4.60
N TYR A 15 -20.29 -7.14 -5.63
CA TYR A 15 -19.90 -6.50 -6.89
C TYR A 15 -19.68 -4.97 -6.74
N ILE A 16 -20.35 -4.34 -5.78
CA ILE A 16 -20.33 -2.87 -5.57
C ILE A 16 -19.15 -2.45 -4.65
N ALA A 17 -18.44 -3.39 -4.04
CA ALA A 17 -17.40 -3.12 -3.05
C ALA A 17 -16.03 -2.70 -3.62
N LYS A 18 -15.95 -2.32 -4.90
CA LYS A 18 -14.69 -1.89 -5.51
C LYS A 18 -14.59 -0.38 -5.44
N ASN A 19 -13.84 0.14 -4.49
CA ASN A 19 -13.49 1.55 -4.40
C ASN A 19 -12.08 1.63 -3.84
N GLN A 20 -11.22 2.47 -4.41
CA GLN A 20 -9.88 2.76 -3.88
C GLN A 20 -9.88 4.16 -3.26
N THR A 21 -10.48 4.23 -2.07
CA THR A 21 -10.46 5.43 -1.23
C THR A 21 -9.27 5.40 -0.29
N VAL A 22 -8.60 6.53 -0.19
CA VAL A 22 -7.35 6.72 0.55
C VAL A 22 -7.54 7.89 1.51
N ILE A 23 -6.93 7.82 2.69
CA ILE A 23 -6.84 8.95 3.60
C ILE A 23 -5.37 9.27 3.83
N GLU A 24 -5.04 10.55 3.80
CA GLU A 24 -3.71 11.03 4.14
C GLU A 24 -3.63 11.24 5.65
N MET A 25 -2.64 10.61 6.28
CA MET A 25 -2.38 10.70 7.70
C MET A 25 -1.31 11.75 7.97
N THR A 26 -1.40 12.38 9.14
CA THR A 26 -0.45 13.39 9.58
C THR A 26 0.80 12.78 10.23
N HIS A 27 0.70 11.53 10.72
CA HIS A 27 1.80 10.83 11.37
C HIS A 27 2.03 9.47 10.68
N PRO A 28 3.29 9.07 10.44
CA PRO A 28 3.57 7.78 9.78
C PRO A 28 3.12 6.58 10.60
N GLY A 29 3.13 6.67 11.93
CA GLY A 29 2.64 5.60 12.82
C GLY A 29 1.15 5.24 12.67
N ASP A 30 0.33 6.15 12.13
CA ASP A 30 -1.11 5.90 11.89
C ASP A 30 -1.40 5.43 10.45
N ALA A 31 -0.38 5.46 9.59
CA ALA A 31 -0.51 5.11 8.18
C ALA A 31 -0.32 3.61 7.96
N ASN A 32 -1.07 3.03 7.02
CA ASN A 32 -0.78 1.69 6.52
C ASN A 32 0.46 1.70 5.63
N LEU A 33 0.71 2.82 4.94
CA LEU A 33 1.86 2.99 4.07
C LEU A 33 2.55 4.34 4.26
N VAL A 34 3.87 4.33 4.28
CA VAL A 34 4.73 5.53 4.23
C VAL A 34 5.31 5.63 2.83
N LEU A 35 4.97 6.69 2.09
CA LEU A 35 5.38 6.87 0.69
C LEU A 35 6.13 8.18 0.48
N LEU A 36 7.18 8.13 -0.36
CA LEU A 36 7.91 9.30 -0.81
C LEU A 36 7.29 9.86 -2.09
N VAL A 37 6.85 11.10 -2.04
CA VAL A 37 6.35 11.84 -3.20
C VAL A 37 7.54 12.28 -4.05
N VAL A 38 7.57 11.83 -5.30
CA VAL A 38 8.58 12.21 -6.28
C VAL A 38 7.99 13.16 -7.33
N ASP A 39 8.84 13.97 -7.94
CA ASP A 39 8.41 15.00 -8.90
C ASP A 39 8.23 14.47 -10.33
N LYS A 40 8.74 13.26 -10.60
CA LYS A 40 8.81 12.68 -11.94
C LYS A 40 8.24 11.27 -11.98
N PRO A 41 7.49 10.91 -13.02
CA PRO A 41 6.89 9.58 -13.13
C PRO A 41 7.92 8.46 -13.33
N GLU A 42 9.11 8.78 -13.86
CA GLU A 42 10.17 7.79 -14.07
C GLU A 42 10.84 7.34 -12.75
N ASP A 43 10.80 8.20 -11.74
CA ASP A 43 11.38 7.94 -10.43
C ASP A 43 10.40 7.25 -9.47
N ALA A 44 9.15 7.05 -9.91
CA ALA A 44 8.08 6.52 -9.09
C ALA A 44 8.00 5.00 -9.18
N ASP A 45 7.66 4.34 -8.07
CA ASP A 45 7.26 2.94 -8.07
C ASP A 45 5.79 2.79 -8.47
N ILE A 46 4.97 3.80 -8.12
CA ILE A 46 3.57 3.91 -8.50
C ILE A 46 3.24 5.30 -9.05
N VAL A 47 2.44 5.33 -10.11
CA VAL A 47 1.79 6.56 -10.59
C VAL A 47 0.32 6.50 -10.21
N VAL A 48 -0.11 7.51 -9.46
CA VAL A 48 -1.47 7.60 -8.92
C VAL A 48 -2.21 8.75 -9.58
N TYR A 49 -3.38 8.45 -10.14
CA TYR A 49 -4.32 9.46 -10.60
C TYR A 49 -5.29 9.81 -9.49
N LYS A 50 -5.31 11.09 -9.06
CA LYS A 50 -6.24 11.58 -8.04
C LYS A 50 -7.58 11.91 -8.69
N THR A 51 -8.67 11.39 -8.14
CA THR A 51 -10.02 11.65 -8.69
C THR A 51 -11.10 11.65 -7.62
N ASP A 52 -12.11 12.48 -7.85
CA ASP A 52 -13.34 12.53 -7.04
C ASP A 52 -14.53 11.81 -7.70
N LYS A 53 -14.41 11.46 -8.99
CA LYS A 53 -15.46 10.82 -9.77
C LYS A 53 -15.59 9.36 -9.41
N LYS A 54 -16.81 8.97 -9.03
CA LYS A 54 -17.12 7.63 -8.50
C LYS A 54 -16.66 6.52 -9.44
N GLU A 55 -16.98 6.66 -10.71
CA GLU A 55 -16.71 5.67 -11.74
C GLU A 55 -15.21 5.44 -11.98
N GLU A 56 -14.35 6.40 -11.59
CA GLU A 56 -12.92 6.35 -11.84
C GLU A 56 -12.14 5.66 -10.71
N TYR A 57 -12.48 5.92 -9.44
CA TYR A 57 -11.82 5.25 -8.30
C TYR A 57 -12.48 3.91 -7.92
N GLU A 58 -13.58 3.52 -8.57
CA GLU A 58 -14.12 2.16 -8.46
C GLU A 58 -13.20 1.11 -9.13
N GLU A 59 -12.32 1.56 -10.02
CA GLU A 59 -11.28 0.73 -10.61
C GLU A 59 -10.07 0.58 -9.68
N TRP A 60 -9.69 -0.66 -9.36
CA TRP A 60 -8.50 -0.98 -8.56
C TRP A 60 -7.20 -0.87 -9.39
N ASN A 61 -6.90 0.31 -9.95
CA ASN A 61 -5.74 0.54 -10.82
C ASN A 61 -5.01 1.87 -10.54
N CYS A 62 -4.68 2.12 -9.27
CA CYS A 62 -3.95 3.34 -8.86
C CYS A 62 -4.73 4.63 -9.12
N LYS A 63 -6.07 4.55 -9.13
CA LYS A 63 -6.97 5.70 -9.21
C LYS A 63 -7.54 5.95 -7.84
N TRP A 64 -7.04 6.98 -7.17
CA TRP A 64 -7.29 7.17 -5.75
C TRP A 64 -8.23 8.34 -5.52
N LYS A 65 -9.22 8.10 -4.66
CA LYS A 65 -9.99 9.17 -4.04
C LYS A 65 -9.48 9.47 -2.66
N PHE A 66 -8.90 10.65 -2.48
CA PHE A 66 -8.48 11.13 -1.17
C PHE A 66 -9.70 11.63 -0.39
N LYS A 67 -9.92 11.06 0.79
CA LYS A 67 -10.93 11.50 1.75
C LYS A 67 -10.27 12.33 2.84
N LYS A 68 -11.00 13.32 3.35
CA LYS A 68 -10.59 14.11 4.51
C LYS A 68 -10.95 13.45 5.84
N TRP A 69 -12.01 12.63 5.87
CA TRP A 69 -12.53 11.99 7.08
C TRP A 69 -13.37 10.76 6.73
N GLY A 70 -13.61 9.91 7.74
CA GLY A 70 -14.41 8.69 7.63
C GLY A 70 -13.61 7.47 7.17
N PHE A 71 -14.33 6.41 6.79
CA PHE A 71 -13.70 5.16 6.37
C PHE A 71 -13.04 5.29 4.98
N SER A 72 -11.77 4.93 4.89
CA SER A 72 -11.03 4.68 3.66
C SER A 72 -10.68 3.20 3.53
N ASN A 73 -10.22 2.77 2.35
CA ASN A 73 -9.71 1.41 2.18
C ASN A 73 -8.35 1.25 2.84
N PHE A 74 -7.54 2.30 2.85
CA PHE A 74 -6.27 2.37 3.56
C PHE A 74 -5.85 3.82 3.83
N SER A 75 -4.88 3.97 4.71
CA SER A 75 -4.22 5.22 5.04
C SER A 75 -2.79 5.28 4.49
N VAL A 76 -2.38 6.47 4.06
CA VAL A 76 -1.01 6.75 3.62
C VAL A 76 -0.45 7.93 4.38
N TYR A 77 0.84 7.90 4.67
CA TYR A 77 1.62 9.06 5.04
C TYR A 77 2.47 9.43 3.82
N LEU A 78 2.40 10.69 3.42
CA LEU A 78 3.10 11.21 2.25
C LEU A 78 4.17 12.19 2.72
N THR A 79 5.42 11.90 2.38
CA THR A 79 6.52 12.84 2.61
C THR A 79 7.20 13.22 1.29
N LYS A 80 7.84 14.38 1.26
CA LYS A 80 8.69 14.82 0.13
C LYS A 80 10.17 14.66 0.41
N SER A 81 10.54 14.24 1.62
CA SER A 81 11.94 14.12 2.05
C SER A 81 12.18 12.75 2.67
N THR A 82 13.33 12.15 2.36
CA THR A 82 13.82 10.97 3.08
C THR A 82 14.31 11.30 4.48
N GLU A 83 14.50 12.59 4.78
CA GLU A 83 14.99 13.13 6.06
C GLU A 83 13.85 13.78 6.86
N ASP A 84 12.59 13.44 6.57
CA ASP A 84 11.46 13.97 7.30
C ASP A 84 11.55 13.55 8.77
N SER A 85 11.59 14.54 9.66
CA SER A 85 11.77 14.32 11.09
C SER A 85 10.69 13.43 11.70
N LEU A 86 9.49 13.41 11.12
CA LEU A 86 8.40 12.56 11.59
C LEU A 86 8.61 11.07 11.30
N LEU A 87 9.56 10.72 10.42
CA LEU A 87 9.95 9.33 10.19
C LEU A 87 10.75 8.75 11.37
N HIS A 88 11.16 9.58 12.32
CA HIS A 88 11.87 9.20 13.52
C HIS A 88 11.05 9.58 14.75
N ASP A 89 10.67 8.58 15.53
CA ASP A 89 10.08 8.77 16.85
C ASP A 89 11.19 8.55 17.89
N ASP A 90 11.81 9.65 18.34
CA ASP A 90 12.92 9.62 19.31
C ASP A 90 12.47 9.11 20.69
N ASP A 91 11.20 9.33 21.05
CA ASP A 91 10.64 8.92 22.34
C ASP A 91 10.46 7.39 22.40
N MET A 92 10.07 6.79 21.28
CA MET A 92 9.86 5.35 21.15
C MET A 92 11.06 4.61 20.53
N GLY A 93 12.06 5.33 20.01
CA GLY A 93 13.17 4.77 19.26
C GLY A 93 12.75 4.08 17.96
N ILE A 94 11.65 4.51 17.33
CA ILE A 94 11.09 3.89 16.12
C ILE A 94 11.53 4.68 14.89
N GLN A 95 12.02 3.97 13.87
CA GLN A 95 12.24 4.52 12.54
C GLN A 95 11.21 3.95 11.55
N TYR A 96 10.41 4.83 10.96
CA TYR A 96 9.43 4.48 9.94
C TYR A 96 10.08 4.45 8.56
N ASN A 97 10.14 3.26 7.97
CA ASN A 97 10.75 3.07 6.66
C ASN A 97 9.81 3.55 5.54
N ILE A 98 10.37 4.26 4.56
CA ILE A 98 9.67 4.57 3.31
C ILE A 98 9.48 3.27 2.54
N GLN A 99 8.23 2.94 2.24
CA GLN A 99 7.87 1.67 1.61
C GLN A 99 7.83 1.76 0.09
N GLY A 100 7.73 2.96 -0.50
CA GLY A 100 7.77 3.14 -1.95
C GLY A 100 7.65 4.61 -2.38
N ARG A 101 7.90 4.85 -3.67
CA ARG A 101 7.85 6.17 -4.29
C ARG A 101 6.56 6.35 -5.09
N VAL A 102 5.88 7.48 -4.89
CA VAL A 102 4.62 7.81 -5.55
C VAL A 102 4.75 9.10 -6.35
N PHE A 103 4.27 9.05 -7.59
CA PHE A 103 4.04 10.24 -8.41
C PHE A 103 2.53 10.44 -8.59
N PHE A 104 2.06 11.66 -8.47
CA PHE A 104 0.66 11.99 -8.70
C PHE A 104 0.48 12.63 -10.09
N THR A 105 -0.38 12.04 -10.91
CA THR A 105 -0.70 12.51 -12.26
C THR A 105 -2.13 13.04 -12.34
N ASP A 106 -2.36 13.96 -13.26
CA ASP A 106 -3.69 14.44 -13.65
C ASP A 106 -4.29 13.65 -14.83
N LYS A 107 -3.53 12.70 -15.40
CA LYS A 107 -3.96 11.90 -16.56
C LYS A 107 -4.30 10.48 -16.13
N LYS A 108 -5.54 10.08 -16.38
CA LYS A 108 -6.11 8.78 -15.99
C LYS A 108 -5.33 7.60 -16.59
N GLU A 109 -4.78 7.78 -17.80
CA GLU A 109 -4.10 6.74 -18.58
C GLU A 109 -2.67 6.45 -18.10
N GLU A 110 -2.07 7.37 -17.34
CA GLU A 110 -0.71 7.22 -16.83
C GLU A 110 -0.65 6.42 -15.52
N ALA A 111 -1.80 6.24 -14.86
CA ALA A 111 -1.94 5.55 -13.58
C ALA A 111 -1.53 4.07 -13.68
N GLY A 112 -0.73 3.61 -12.73
CA GLY A 112 -0.30 2.22 -12.66
C GLY A 112 1.02 2.02 -11.93
N TYR A 113 1.38 0.76 -11.77
CA TYR A 113 2.67 0.33 -11.22
C TYR A 113 3.77 0.51 -12.27
N LYS A 114 4.91 1.07 -11.85
CA LYS A 114 6.09 1.26 -12.70
C LYS A 114 7.18 0.26 -12.38
N THR A 115 7.39 -0.03 -11.10
CA THR A 115 8.41 -0.98 -10.65
C THR A 115 7.85 -2.41 -10.71
N PRO A 116 8.47 -3.33 -11.49
CA PRO A 116 8.06 -4.73 -11.52
C PRO A 116 8.17 -5.36 -10.13
N GLY A 117 7.10 -6.02 -9.67
CA GLY A 117 7.06 -6.65 -8.35
C GLY A 117 6.71 -5.70 -7.20
N PHE A 118 6.75 -4.37 -7.41
CA PHE A 118 6.18 -3.44 -6.46
C PHE A 118 4.66 -3.54 -6.51
N GLN A 119 4.08 -3.92 -5.38
CA GLN A 119 2.65 -3.89 -5.17
C GLN A 119 2.44 -3.27 -3.79
N LEU A 120 1.26 -2.67 -3.57
CA LEU A 120 0.85 -2.19 -2.26
C LEU A 120 0.49 -3.42 -1.37
N GLU A 121 1.45 -4.32 -1.18
CA GLU A 121 1.35 -5.47 -0.29
C GLU A 121 1.26 -4.97 1.16
N GLY A 122 0.35 -5.56 1.94
CA GLY A 122 0.03 -5.12 3.30
C GLY A 122 -1.25 -4.28 3.41
N VAL A 123 -1.62 -3.55 2.34
CA VAL A 123 -2.92 -2.87 2.22
C VAL A 123 -4.00 -3.78 1.60
N LEU A 124 -3.60 -4.77 0.81
CA LEU A 124 -4.49 -5.57 -0.06
C LEU A 124 -4.54 -7.08 0.21
N ARG A 125 -3.94 -7.59 1.30
CA ARG A 125 -4.06 -9.02 1.63
C ARG A 125 -4.87 -9.26 2.89
N ARG A 126 -5.96 -10.03 2.73
CA ARG A 126 -6.31 -11.06 3.72
C ARG A 126 -5.07 -11.93 3.84
N VAL A 127 -4.44 -11.97 5.01
CA VAL A 127 -3.25 -12.78 5.24
C VAL A 127 -3.67 -14.25 5.23
N SER A 128 -3.68 -14.89 4.06
CA SER A 128 -3.55 -16.35 4.02
C SER A 128 -2.05 -16.63 4.00
N THR A 129 -1.51 -17.01 5.14
CA THR A 129 -0.18 -17.61 5.22
C THR A 129 -0.15 -18.80 4.28
N ASN A 130 0.65 -18.73 3.23
CA ASN A 130 0.95 -19.90 2.42
C ASN A 130 1.86 -20.80 3.26
N ASP A 131 1.27 -21.83 3.88
CA ASP A 131 1.96 -22.80 4.74
C ASP A 131 2.63 -23.94 3.96
N SER A 132 2.82 -23.78 2.64
CA SER A 132 3.53 -24.79 1.84
C SER A 132 4.96 -25.01 2.36
N PRO A 133 5.50 -26.24 2.19
CA PRO A 133 6.87 -26.56 2.61
C PRO A 133 7.92 -25.64 1.98
N GLU A 134 7.71 -25.22 0.72
CA GLU A 134 8.62 -24.34 -0.02
C GLU A 134 8.64 -22.93 0.57
N SER A 135 7.48 -22.39 0.97
CA SER A 135 7.33 -21.09 1.63
C SER A 135 8.06 -21.06 2.98
N LYS A 136 7.97 -22.15 3.76
CA LYS A 136 8.69 -22.30 5.04
C LYS A 136 10.20 -22.37 4.83
N GLN A 137 10.67 -23.07 3.80
CA GLN A 137 12.09 -23.14 3.47
C GLN A 137 12.65 -21.80 2.96
N SER A 138 11.89 -21.06 2.16
CA SER A 138 12.31 -19.74 1.67
C SER A 138 12.44 -18.73 2.81
N LYS A 139 11.52 -18.76 3.78
CA LYS A 139 11.59 -17.91 4.98
C LYS A 139 12.78 -18.24 5.87
N ALA A 140 13.06 -19.54 6.07
CA ALA A 140 14.22 -19.97 6.84
C ALA A 140 15.54 -19.51 6.20
N LYS A 141 15.64 -19.60 4.86
CA LYS A 141 16.83 -19.12 4.12
C LYS A 141 17.02 -17.62 4.16
N ALA A 142 15.93 -16.85 4.15
CA ALA A 142 16.01 -15.39 4.27
C ALA A 142 16.51 -14.98 5.67
N ALA A 143 15.98 -15.59 6.73
CA ALA A 143 16.42 -15.33 8.10
C ALA A 143 17.90 -15.69 8.32
N GLU A 144 18.35 -16.81 7.77
CA GLU A 144 19.76 -17.25 7.88
C GLU A 144 20.72 -16.34 7.09
N ASN A 145 20.24 -15.69 6.02
CA ASN A 145 21.03 -14.72 5.26
C ASN A 145 21.10 -13.37 5.98
N ASP A 146 20.01 -12.93 6.63
CA ASP A 146 20.00 -11.71 7.43
C ASP A 146 20.91 -11.82 8.66
N GLU A 147 20.93 -12.96 9.36
CA GLU A 147 21.85 -13.19 10.48
C GLU A 147 23.32 -13.15 10.03
N LYS A 148 23.64 -13.78 8.89
CA LYS A 148 25.01 -13.76 8.33
C LYS A 148 25.44 -12.42 7.77
N GLN A 149 24.49 -11.56 7.44
CA GLN A 149 24.76 -10.21 6.96
C GLN A 149 24.96 -9.25 8.15
N GLY A 150 24.17 -9.41 9.21
CA GLY A 150 24.39 -8.70 10.48
C GLY A 150 25.73 -9.01 11.14
N GLU A 151 26.18 -10.27 11.14
CA GLU A 151 27.51 -10.64 11.67
C GLU A 151 28.69 -10.07 10.86
N LYS A 152 28.49 -9.78 9.56
CA LYS A 152 29.52 -9.16 8.71
C LYS A 152 29.60 -7.65 8.81
N ASP A 153 28.53 -7.02 9.28
CA ASP A 153 28.48 -5.58 9.48
C ASP A 153 29.02 -5.17 10.87
N GLU A 154 29.36 -6.16 11.73
CA GLU A 154 29.95 -5.96 13.07
C GLU A 154 31.47 -6.25 13.16
N GLU A 155 32.14 -6.68 12.07
CA GLU A 155 33.62 -6.82 11.95
C GLU A 155 34.27 -5.63 11.22
#